data_AF-A0A7I7PA24-F1
#
_entry.id   AF-A0A7I7PA24-F1
#
_cell.length_a   1.000
_cell.length_b   1.000
_cell.length_c   1.000
_cell.angle_alpha   90.00
_cell.angle_beta   90.00
_cell.angle_gamma   90.00
#
_symmetry.space_group_name_H-M   'P 1'
#
loop_
_entity.id
_entity.type
_entity.pdbx_description
1 polymer ?
#
loop_
_entity_poly.entity_id
_entity_poly.type
_entity_poly.pdbx_seq_one_letter_code
_entity_poly.pdbx_strand_id
1 'polypeptide(L)'
;MPNVVALPNTGQPVQQPGPNELAVLAEVELLPRAAEHPAIVAAAITVAQRLDDPAHAAMTARNAHELRNLLGELKGPRKKTGGRLATVSAMAGKAARRAQ
;
A
#
# COMPACT_ATOMS: atom_id res chain seq x y z
N MET A 1 44.02 28.27 -12.69
CA MET A 1 43.51 27.01 -13.28
C MET A 1 42.28 26.60 -12.49
N PRO A 2 41.05 26.62 -13.05
CA PRO A 2 39.87 26.19 -12.32
C PRO A 2 39.85 24.67 -12.19
N ASN A 3 39.82 24.19 -10.94
CA ASN A 3 39.77 22.79 -10.58
C ASN A 3 38.31 22.30 -10.70
N VAL A 4 38.01 21.52 -11.73
CA VAL A 4 36.70 20.89 -11.92
C VAL A 4 36.64 19.67 -11.00
N VAL A 5 36.05 19.84 -9.81
CA VAL A 5 35.73 18.71 -8.94
C VAL A 5 34.58 17.96 -9.61
N ALA A 6 34.92 16.86 -10.28
CA ALA A 6 33.95 15.87 -10.73
C ALA A 6 33.21 15.35 -9.49
N LEU A 7 31.97 15.82 -9.29
CA LEU A 7 31.04 15.17 -8.37
C LEU A 7 30.85 13.73 -8.87
N PRO A 8 31.08 12.69 -8.05
CA PRO A 8 30.71 11.35 -8.43
C PRO A 8 29.19 11.35 -8.57
N ASN A 9 28.72 11.26 -9.81
CA ASN A 9 27.37 10.82 -10.11
C ASN A 9 27.27 9.42 -9.48
N THR A 10 26.71 9.33 -8.27
CA THR A 10 26.26 8.08 -7.67
C THR A 10 25.14 7.58 -8.58
N GLY A 11 25.53 6.98 -9.69
CA GLY A 11 24.68 6.15 -10.50
C GLY A 11 24.20 5.06 -9.57
N GLN A 12 23.03 5.27 -8.98
CA GLN A 12 22.29 4.18 -8.38
C GLN A 12 22.27 3.10 -9.47
N PRO A 13 22.72 1.87 -9.18
CA PRO A 13 22.59 0.80 -10.14
C PRO A 13 21.11 0.78 -10.54
N VAL A 14 20.85 0.92 -11.84
CA VAL A 14 19.52 0.73 -12.43
C VAL A 14 19.20 -0.75 -12.21
N GLN A 15 18.80 -1.09 -10.98
CA GLN A 15 18.33 -2.41 -10.62
C GLN A 15 17.09 -2.61 -11.47
N GLN A 16 17.12 -3.66 -12.29
CA GLN A 16 15.95 -4.04 -13.06
C GLN A 16 14.79 -4.22 -12.07
N PRO A 17 13.63 -3.63 -12.36
CA PRO A 17 12.51 -3.66 -11.43
C PRO A 17 12.16 -5.11 -11.13
N GLY A 18 12.14 -5.43 -9.84
CA GLY A 18 11.84 -6.78 -9.38
C GLY A 18 10.39 -7.16 -9.62
N PRO A 19 10.03 -8.44 -9.43
CA PRO A 19 8.68 -8.93 -9.69
C PRO A 19 7.62 -8.20 -8.84
N ASN A 20 7.93 -7.84 -7.60
CA ASN A 20 6.98 -7.11 -6.75
C ASN A 20 6.85 -5.65 -7.19
N GLU A 21 7.95 -4.99 -7.57
CA GLU A 21 7.92 -3.63 -8.12
C GLU A 21 7.03 -3.53 -9.37
N LEU A 22 7.18 -4.46 -10.33
CA LEU A 22 6.35 -4.50 -11.53
C LEU A 22 4.86 -4.71 -11.23
N ALA A 23 4.55 -5.57 -10.27
CA ALA A 23 3.17 -5.81 -9.86
C ALA A 23 2.54 -4.54 -9.24
N VAL A 24 3.29 -3.81 -8.42
CA VAL A 24 2.83 -2.58 -7.78
C VAL A 24 2.64 -1.46 -8.81
N LEU A 25 3.55 -1.33 -9.79
CA LEU A 25 3.39 -0.36 -10.88
C LEU A 25 2.09 -0.60 -11.67
N ALA A 26 1.84 -1.86 -12.06
CA ALA A 26 0.60 -2.22 -12.75
C ALA A 26 -0.66 -1.99 -11.90
N GLU A 27 -0.60 -2.24 -10.59
CA GLU A 27 -1.74 -2.00 -9.70
C GLU A 27 -2.00 -0.50 -9.50
N VAL A 28 -0.94 0.31 -9.38
CA VAL A 28 -1.05 1.77 -9.22
C VAL A 28 -1.68 2.43 -10.46
N GLU A 29 -1.39 1.96 -11.67
CA GLU A 29 -2.02 2.47 -12.90
C GLU A 29 -3.55 2.27 -12.89
N LEU A 30 -4.05 1.24 -12.20
CA LEU A 30 -5.47 0.94 -12.10
C LEU A 30 -6.16 1.65 -10.94
N LEU A 31 -5.41 2.29 -10.04
CA LEU A 31 -5.94 2.88 -8.81
C LEU A 31 -6.38 4.35 -9.03
N PRO A 32 -7.63 4.70 -8.70
CA PRO A 32 -8.20 6.00 -9.05
C PRO A 32 -7.54 7.18 -8.33
N ARG A 33 -6.95 6.93 -7.14
CA ARG A 33 -6.31 7.98 -6.32
C ARG A 33 -4.80 8.02 -6.48
N ALA A 34 -4.21 7.20 -7.37
CA ALA A 34 -2.78 7.19 -7.61
C ALA A 34 -2.26 8.56 -8.08
N ALA A 35 -2.99 9.22 -8.98
CA ALA A 35 -2.65 10.54 -9.50
C ALA A 35 -2.76 11.65 -8.44
N GLU A 36 -3.64 11.48 -7.44
CA GLU A 36 -3.85 12.46 -6.37
C GLU A 36 -2.81 12.36 -5.25
N HIS A 37 -2.17 11.19 -5.09
CA HIS A 37 -1.25 10.90 -3.99
C HIS A 37 0.09 10.33 -4.48
N PRO A 38 0.89 11.10 -5.25
CA PRO A 38 2.15 10.62 -5.81
C PRO A 38 3.17 10.20 -4.74
N ALA A 39 3.12 10.81 -3.55
CA ALA A 39 3.98 10.43 -2.43
C ALA A 39 3.69 9.02 -1.90
N ILE A 40 2.41 8.61 -1.87
CA ILE A 40 2.00 7.26 -1.43
C ILE A 40 2.41 6.23 -2.48
N VAL A 41 2.27 6.58 -3.76
CA VAL A 41 2.75 5.76 -4.88
C VAL A 41 4.27 5.52 -4.79
N ALA A 42 5.06 6.58 -4.58
CA ALA A 42 6.51 6.46 -4.43
C ALA A 42 6.90 5.59 -3.22
N ALA A 43 6.19 5.71 -2.10
CA ALA A 43 6.39 4.86 -0.94
C ALA A 43 6.05 3.39 -1.23
N ALA A 44 4.95 3.12 -1.93
CA ALA A 44 4.54 1.76 -2.30
C ALA A 44 5.59 1.08 -3.20
N ILE A 45 6.11 1.79 -4.20
CA ILE A 45 7.19 1.32 -5.08
C ILE A 45 8.46 1.02 -4.26
N THR A 46 8.84 1.91 -3.35
CA THR A 46 10.03 1.73 -2.49
C THR A 46 9.90 0.50 -1.59
N VAL A 47 8.71 0.24 -1.05
CA VAL A 47 8.46 -0.95 -0.22
C VAL A 47 8.46 -2.23 -1.07
N ALA A 48 7.96 -2.16 -2.31
CA ALA A 48 8.01 -3.26 -3.26
C ALA A 48 9.46 -3.64 -3.62
N GLN A 49 10.31 -2.65 -3.90
CA GLN A 49 11.75 -2.85 -4.13
C GLN A 49 12.42 -3.55 -2.94
N ARG A 50 12.06 -3.18 -1.70
CA ARG A 50 12.57 -3.85 -0.48
C ARG A 50 12.06 -5.27 -0.29
N LEU A 51 10.94 -5.65 -0.91
CA LEU A 51 10.46 -7.03 -0.90
C LEU A 51 11.20 -7.90 -1.92
N ASP A 52 11.70 -7.29 -3.00
CA ASP A 52 12.53 -7.95 -4.00
C ASP A 52 13.99 -8.12 -3.56
N ASP A 53 14.46 -7.31 -2.60
CA ASP A 53 15.83 -7.39 -2.07
C ASP A 53 15.99 -8.47 -0.98
N PRO A 54 16.83 -9.51 -1.20
CA PRO A 54 17.08 -10.54 -0.20
C PRO A 54 17.72 -10.01 1.09
N ALA A 55 18.40 -8.86 1.07
CA ALA A 55 18.98 -8.24 2.27
C ALA A 55 17.90 -7.80 3.27
N HIS A 56 16.67 -7.60 2.80
CA HIS A 56 15.53 -7.17 3.60
C HIS A 56 14.56 -8.31 3.96
N ALA A 57 14.94 -9.57 3.69
CA ALA A 57 14.09 -10.75 3.92
C ALA A 57 13.57 -10.89 5.36
N ALA A 58 14.34 -10.45 6.36
CA ALA A 58 13.91 -10.47 7.77
C ALA A 58 12.72 -9.52 8.03
N MET A 59 12.54 -8.49 7.21
CA MET A 59 11.47 -7.49 7.32
C MET A 59 10.31 -7.74 6.35
N THR A 60 10.32 -8.84 5.58
CA THR A 60 9.31 -9.14 4.56
C THR A 60 7.89 -9.06 5.08
N ALA A 61 7.59 -9.63 6.26
CA ALA A 61 6.24 -9.57 6.83
C ALA A 61 5.79 -8.13 7.14
N ARG A 62 6.71 -7.29 7.63
CA ARG A 62 6.44 -5.88 7.92
C ARG A 62 6.26 -5.09 6.63
N ASN A 63 7.16 -5.27 5.67
CA ASN A 63 7.11 -4.60 4.36
C ASN A 63 5.83 -4.97 3.60
N ALA A 64 5.42 -6.23 3.63
CA ALA A 64 4.16 -6.67 3.01
C ALA A 64 2.92 -6.04 3.68
N HIS A 65 2.94 -5.89 5.01
CA HIS A 65 1.86 -5.20 5.73
C HIS A 65 1.80 -3.72 5.38
N GLU A 66 2.95 -3.05 5.33
CA GLU A 66 3.06 -1.63 4.96
C GLU A 66 2.59 -1.39 3.53
N LEU A 67 3.01 -2.24 2.59
CA LEU A 67 2.56 -2.20 1.19
C LEU A 67 1.04 -2.33 1.08
N ARG A 68 0.44 -3.29 1.82
CA ARG A 68 -1.02 -3.48 1.83
C ARG A 68 -1.76 -2.25 2.37
N ASN A 69 -1.20 -1.55 3.35
CA ASN A 69 -1.82 -0.35 3.90
C ASN A 69 -1.77 0.81 2.90
N LEU A 70 -0.61 1.02 2.25
CA LEU A 70 -0.42 2.06 1.22
C LEU A 70 -1.37 1.84 0.03
N LEU A 71 -1.44 0.61 -0.50
CA LEU A 71 -2.37 0.27 -1.58
C LEU A 71 -3.84 0.40 -1.12
N GLY A 72 -4.13 0.07 0.14
CA GLY A 72 -5.45 0.27 0.74
C GLY A 72 -5.87 1.74 0.78
N GLU A 73 -4.94 2.66 1.04
CA GLU A 73 -5.19 4.10 1.06
C GLU A 73 -5.47 4.65 -0.35
N LEU A 74 -4.72 4.18 -1.35
CA LEU A 74 -4.95 4.48 -2.77
C LEU A 74 -6.27 3.91 -3.30
N LYS A 75 -6.73 2.76 -2.76
CA LYS A 75 -8.04 2.18 -3.07
C LYS A 75 -9.21 2.97 -2.46
N GLY A 76 -8.92 3.82 -1.48
CA GLY A 76 -9.89 4.69 -0.82
C GLY A 76 -10.66 4.01 0.33
N PRO A 77 -11.51 4.76 1.03
CA PRO A 77 -12.22 4.27 2.22
C PRO A 77 -13.14 3.10 1.85
N ARG A 78 -12.80 1.89 2.34
CA ARG A 78 -13.71 0.74 2.29
C ARG A 78 -14.97 1.12 3.06
N LYS A 79 -16.10 1.32 2.36
CA LYS A 79 -17.42 1.51 2.99
C LYS A 79 -17.63 0.35 3.99
N LYS A 80 -17.66 0.64 5.29
CA LYS A 80 -18.17 -0.28 6.32
C LYS A 80 -19.67 -0.46 6.09
N THR A 81 -20.05 -1.32 5.16
CA THR A 81 -21.42 -1.81 5.00
C THR A 81 -21.75 -2.73 6.18
N GLY A 82 -22.14 -2.17 7.33
CA GLY A 82 -22.47 -3.02 8.47
C GLY A 82 -23.10 -2.36 9.69
N GLY A 83 -23.11 -1.03 9.83
CA GLY A 83 -23.62 -0.39 11.05
C GLY A 83 -25.13 -0.45 11.21
N ARG A 84 -25.89 -0.22 10.13
CA ARG A 84 -27.35 -0.06 10.23
C ARG A 84 -28.11 -1.40 10.26
N LEU A 85 -27.73 -2.38 9.45
CA LEU A 85 -28.39 -3.70 9.41
C LEU A 85 -28.15 -4.55 10.67
N ALA A 86 -26.92 -4.55 11.21
CA ALA A 86 -26.61 -5.30 12.44
C ALA A 86 -27.38 -4.75 13.67
N THR A 87 -27.58 -3.43 13.72
CA THR A 87 -28.35 -2.79 14.79
C THR A 87 -29.83 -3.16 14.72
N VAL A 88 -30.42 -3.21 13.53
CA VAL A 88 -31.82 -3.62 13.34
C VAL A 88 -32.03 -5.10 13.68
N SER A 89 -31.12 -5.99 13.25
CA SER A 89 -31.20 -7.42 13.62
C SER A 89 -31.06 -7.64 15.13
N ALA A 90 -30.20 -6.87 15.81
CA ALA A 90 -30.05 -6.94 17.27
C ALA A 90 -31.31 -6.44 18.01
N MET A 91 -31.97 -5.39 17.51
CA MET A 91 -33.24 -4.92 18.09
C MET A 91 -34.41 -5.88 17.83
N ALA A 92 -34.50 -6.45 16.62
CA ALA A 92 -35.54 -7.42 16.27
C ALA A 92 -35.43 -8.71 17.10
N GLY A 93 -34.22 -9.23 17.31
CA GLY A 93 -33.99 -10.40 18.17
C GLY A 93 -34.33 -10.16 19.65
N LYS A 94 -34.15 -8.93 20.15
CA LYS A 94 -34.48 -8.55 21.53
C LYS A 94 -35.99 -8.37 21.75
N ALA A 95 -36.72 -7.89 20.74
CA ALA A 95 -38.17 -7.77 20.80
C ALA A 95 -38.86 -9.15 20.80
N ALA A 96 -38.39 -10.09 19.97
CA ALA A 96 -38.94 -11.45 19.91
C ALA A 96 -38.73 -12.26 21.21
N ARG A 97 -37.63 -12.02 21.94
CA ARG A 97 -37.32 -12.72 23.19
C ARG A 97 -38.02 -12.13 24.44
N ARG A 98 -38.70 -10.98 24.30
CA ARG A 98 -39.49 -10.35 25.38
C ARG A 98 -40.99 -10.67 25.30
N ALA A 99 -41.42 -11.36 24.25
CA ALA A 99 -42.82 -11.75 24.03
C ALA A 99 -43.07 -13.24 24.30
N GLN A 100 -42.13 -13.94 24.96
CA GLN A 100 -42.26 -15.29 25.52
C GLN A 100 -42.13 -15.18 27.04
#